data_AF-A0A7V9U2F8-F1
#
_entry.id   AF-A0A7V9U2F8-F1
#
_cell.length_a   1.000
_cell.length_b   1.000
_cell.length_c   1.000
_cell.angle_alpha   90.00
_cell.angle_beta   90.00
_cell.angle_gamma   90.00
#
_symmetry.space_group_name_H-M   'P 1'
#
loop_
_entity.id
_entity.type
_entity.pdbx_description
1 polymer ?
#
loop_
_entity_poly.entity_id
_entity_poly.type
_entity_poly.pdbx_seq_one_letter_code
_entity_poly.pdbx_strand_id
1 'polypeptide(L)' 'MPKKPANNGKPWTSGEVQQLKKELNSNTPTRVMGLKHDRTPEAVQKKANDLGLSTKPTNQRPYGTKRK' A
#
# COMPACT_ATOMS: atom_id res chain seq x y z
N MET A 1 6.60 -22.02 -6.82
CA MET A 1 6.56 -20.76 -7.60
C MET A 1 6.01 -19.65 -6.73
N PRO A 2 6.57 -18.43 -6.71
CA PRO A 2 5.95 -17.31 -6.03
C PRO A 2 4.58 -17.04 -6.68
N LYS A 3 3.52 -17.01 -5.87
CA LYS A 3 2.16 -16.70 -6.37
C LYS A 3 2.20 -15.30 -6.98
N LYS A 4 1.86 -15.19 -8.27
CA LYS A 4 1.66 -13.90 -8.92
C LYS A 4 0.46 -13.22 -8.27
N PRO A 5 0.53 -11.91 -7.97
CA PRO A 5 -0.62 -11.18 -7.46
C PRO A 5 -1.76 -11.24 -8.48
N ALA A 6 -2.98 -11.53 -8.03
CA ALA A 6 -4.14 -11.73 -8.90
C ALA A 6 -4.51 -10.46 -9.70
N ASN A 7 -4.11 -9.28 -9.20
CA ASN A 7 -4.38 -7.98 -9.80
C ASN A 7 -3.16 -7.34 -10.45
N ASN A 8 -2.09 -8.12 -10.70
CA ASN A 8 -0.92 -7.62 -11.41
C ASN A 8 -1.29 -7.21 -12.85
N GLY A 9 -0.95 -5.97 -13.23
CA GLY A 9 -1.26 -5.41 -14.56
C GLY A 9 -2.72 -4.95 -14.76
N LYS A 10 -3.62 -5.18 -13.79
CA LYS A 10 -5.00 -4.69 -13.88
C LYS A 10 -5.09 -3.20 -13.53
N PRO A 11 -6.01 -2.44 -14.16
CA PRO A 11 -6.27 -1.05 -13.76
C PRO A 11 -6.76 -0.99 -12.31
N TRP A 12 -6.55 0.15 -11.66
CA TRP A 12 -7.10 0.41 -10.33
C TRP A 12 -8.54 0.87 -10.46
N THR A 13 -9.45 0.21 -9.75
CA THR A 13 -10.83 0.65 -9.61
C THR A 13 -10.94 1.82 -8.64
N SER A 14 -12.01 2.62 -8.76
CA SER A 14 -12.27 3.74 -7.85
C SER A 14 -12.38 3.29 -6.38
N GLY A 15 -12.93 2.10 -6.13
CA GLY A 15 -13.02 1.51 -4.78
C GLY A 15 -11.65 1.15 -4.20
N GLU A 16 -10.78 0.50 -4.97
CA GLU A 16 -9.40 0.19 -4.54
C GLU A 16 -8.63 1.49 -4.24
N VAL A 17 -8.83 2.55 -5.04
CA VAL A 17 -8.18 3.85 -4.82
C VAL A 17 -8.64 4.51 -3.52
N GLN A 18 -9.94 4.50 -3.23
CA GLN A 18 -10.47 5.06 -1.97
C GLN A 18 -9.95 4.28 -0.76
N GLN A 19 -9.94 2.95 -0.84
CA GLN A 19 -9.41 2.09 0.21
C GLN A 19 -7.91 2.34 0.42
N LEU A 20 -7.13 2.46 -0.66
CA LEU A 20 -5.70 2.78 -0.59
C LEU A 20 -5.44 4.12 0.11
N LYS A 21 -6.22 5.16 -0.20
CA LYS A 21 -6.13 6.47 0.47
C LYS A 21 -6.36 6.35 1.98
N LYS A 22 -7.37 5.60 2.40
CA LYS A 22 -7.68 5.38 3.82
C LYS A 22 -6.54 4.66 4.55
N GLU A 23 -5.94 3.67 3.90
CA GLU A 23 -4.83 2.90 4.46
C GLU A 23 -3.54 3.72 4.57
N LEU A 24 -3.27 4.58 3.58
CA LEU A 24 -2.13 5.50 3.60
C LEU A 24 -2.25 6.49 4.77
N ASN A 25 -3.45 7.00 5.03
CA ASN A 25 -3.71 7.85 6.19
C ASN A 25 -3.61 7.11 7.53
N SER A 26 -3.77 5.78 7.53
CA SER A 26 -3.75 4.95 8.74
C SER A 26 -2.36 4.38 9.06
N ASN A 27 -1.28 4.89 8.45
CA ASN A 27 0.09 4.37 8.58
C ASN A 27 0.19 2.85 8.29
N THR A 28 -0.63 2.32 7.39
CA THR A 28 -0.57 0.90 7.05
C THR A 28 0.72 0.64 6.25
N PRO A 29 1.53 -0.37 6.59
CA PRO A 29 2.74 -0.67 5.82
C PRO A 29 2.40 -1.03 4.36
N THR A 30 3.23 -0.56 3.41
CA THR A 30 3.01 -0.77 1.96
C THR A 30 2.88 -2.25 1.60
N ARG A 31 3.57 -3.13 2.34
CA ARG A 31 3.45 -4.58 2.14
C ARG A 31 2.09 -5.14 2.55
N VAL A 32 1.47 -4.61 3.60
CA VAL A 32 0.13 -5.01 4.05
C VAL A 32 -0.92 -4.52 3.05
N MET A 33 -0.77 -3.30 2.53
CA MET A 33 -1.63 -2.80 1.44
C MET A 33 -1.54 -3.74 0.22
N GLY A 34 -0.34 -4.13 -0.19
CA GLY A 34 -0.17 -5.05 -1.32
C GLY A 34 -0.93 -6.37 -1.13
N LEU A 35 -0.89 -6.94 0.07
CA LEU A 35 -1.64 -8.16 0.40
C LEU A 35 -3.16 -7.95 0.35
N LYS A 36 -3.67 -6.81 0.81
CA LYS A 36 -5.12 -6.52 0.80
C LYS A 36 -5.67 -6.25 -0.60
N HIS A 37 -4.86 -5.66 -1.47
CA HIS A 37 -5.23 -5.33 -2.85
C HIS A 37 -4.86 -6.44 -3.85
N ASP A 38 -4.27 -7.55 -3.39
CA ASP A 38 -3.69 -8.61 -4.23
C ASP A 38 -2.73 -8.05 -5.31
N ARG A 39 -1.88 -7.09 -4.90
CA ARG A 39 -0.89 -6.38 -5.75
C ARG A 39 0.50 -6.42 -5.12
N THR A 40 1.54 -6.17 -5.92
CA THR A 40 2.89 -6.03 -5.36
C THR A 40 3.03 -4.72 -4.59
N PRO A 41 3.95 -4.65 -3.60
CA PRO A 41 4.29 -3.41 -2.95
C PRO A 41 4.74 -2.31 -3.93
N GLU A 42 5.45 -2.66 -5.02
CA GLU A 42 5.84 -1.68 -6.02
C GLU A 42 4.64 -1.08 -6.76
N ALA A 43 3.62 -1.91 -7.07
CA ALA A 43 2.39 -1.43 -7.71
C ALA A 43 1.60 -0.47 -6.81
N VAL A 44 1.57 -0.74 -5.50
CA VAL A 44 0.99 0.17 -4.50
C VAL A 44 1.76 1.48 -4.43
N GLN A 45 3.09 1.40 -4.38
CA GLN A 45 3.95 2.59 -4.33
C GLN A 45 3.81 3.45 -5.58
N LYS A 46 3.80 2.83 -6.77
CA LYS A 46 3.56 3.52 -8.04
C LYS A 46 2.20 4.22 -8.02
N LYS A 47 1.14 3.53 -7.58
CA LYS A 47 -0.20 4.13 -7.55
C LYS A 47 -0.29 5.29 -6.57
N ALA A 48 0.34 5.17 -5.40
CA ALA A 48 0.39 6.26 -4.43
C ALA A 48 1.11 7.49 -5.00
N ASN A 49 2.25 7.29 -5.67
CA ASN A 49 2.96 8.37 -6.36
C ASN A 49 2.12 9.00 -7.47
N ASP A 50 1.43 8.20 -8.30
CA ASP A 50 0.51 8.69 -9.34
C ASP A 50 -0.65 9.52 -8.75
N LEU A 51 -1.01 9.28 -7.47
CA LEU A 51 -2.03 10.02 -6.73
C LEU A 51 -1.47 11.21 -5.94
N GLY A 52 -0.15 11.45 -5.99
CA GLY A 52 0.52 12.49 -5.20
C GLY A 52 0.60 12.18 -3.69
N LEU A 53 0.42 10.92 -3.30
CA LEU A 53 0.41 10.47 -1.90
C LEU A 53 1.73 9.80 -1.55
N SER A 54 2.27 10.13 -0.38
CA SER A 54 3.48 9.49 0.12
C SER A 54 3.16 8.15 0.76
N THR A 55 3.90 7.11 0.39
CA THR A 55 3.96 5.83 1.11
C THR A 55 4.97 5.84 2.25
N LYS A 56 5.58 7.00 2.54
CA LYS A 56 6.50 7.12 3.66
C LYS A 56 5.73 7.28 4.96
N PRO A 57 6.19 6.61 6.03
CA PRO A 57 7.35 5.74 6.09
C PRO A 57 6.99 4.32 5.67
N THR A 58 7.73 3.80 4.68
CA THR A 58 7.54 2.50 4.02
C THR A 58 7.59 1.29 4.96
N ASN A 59 7.98 1.49 6.23
CA ASN A 59 8.10 0.42 7.22
C ASN A 59 8.13 0.96 8.67
N GLN A 60 7.19 1.83 9.07
CA GLN A 60 7.05 2.12 10.50
C GLN A 60 6.34 0.97 11.21
N ARG A 61 6.86 0.62 12.39
CA ARG A 61 6.19 -0.32 13.30
C ARG A 61 4.87 0.34 13.74
N PRO A 62 3.74 -0.39 13.72
CA PRO A 62 2.42 0.16 14.02
C PRO A 62 2.33 0.82 15.41
N TYR A 63 3.20 0.41 16.33
CA TYR A 63 3.46 1.11 17.58
C TYR A 63 4.88 1.70 17.45
N GLY A 64 4.99 3.02 17.39
CA GLY A 64 6.28 3.70 17.35
C GLY A 64 7.19 3.27 18.50
N THR A 65 8.50 3.53 18.38
CA THR A 65 9.43 3.32 19.49
C THR A 65 9.02 4.28 20.61
N LYS A 66 8.51 3.77 21.75
CA LYS A 66 8.41 4.58 22.98
C LYS A 66 9.81 5.15 23.23
N ARG A 67 10.00 6.45 23.04
CA ARG A 67 11.22 7.11 23.52
C ARG A 67 11.19 7.00 25.05
N LYS A 68 12.26 6.45 25.62
CA LYS A 68 12.56 6.59 27.06
C LYS A 68 13.07 8.00 27.30
#